data_AF-A0A2N6LI73-F1
#
_entry.id   AF-A0A2N6LI73-F1
#
_cell.length_a   1.000
_cell.length_b   1.000
_cell.length_c   1.000
_cell.angle_alpha   90.00
_cell.angle_beta   90.00
_cell.angle_gamma   90.00
#
_symmetry.space_group_name_H-M   'P 1'
#
loop_
_entity.id
_entity.type
_entity.pdbx_description
1 polymer ?
#
loop_
_entity_poly.entity_id
_entity_poly.type
_entity_poly.pdbx_seq_one_letter_code
_entity_poly.pdbx_strand_id
1 'polypeptide(L)'
;MEKSINYSYLPQVIQNHNRLDVLLALRGFACLMVVIIHCAPPRNALIYQNYDFSWILFSHGAVAVWIFFCLSGYLMGKAFFTERYSSDVTGVFNFWRNRAIRILPLYYFAILILSIFVYPDVLKFENWGYLLRICTFTFNPYIASQSIAFNDVFWSLSTEVQFYIIIPFIYNLSKSLVFNQKYVIATAILIILIVFFSKTLSWLSFFHQI
;
A
#
# COMPACT_ATOMS: atom_id res chain seq x y z
N MET A 1 -27.65 48.01 -30.80
CA MET A 1 -28.18 47.56 -29.50
C MET A 1 -27.64 46.16 -29.25
N GLU A 2 -26.45 46.07 -28.65
CA GLU A 2 -25.76 44.82 -28.37
C GLU A 2 -26.15 44.40 -26.94
N LYS A 3 -26.90 43.31 -26.79
CA LYS A 3 -27.27 42.77 -25.47
C LYS A 3 -26.09 42.00 -24.91
N SER A 4 -25.43 42.55 -23.90
CA SER A 4 -24.43 41.85 -23.11
C SER A 4 -25.10 40.68 -22.36
N ILE A 5 -24.70 39.46 -22.69
CA ILE A 5 -25.16 38.25 -22.01
C ILE A 5 -24.47 38.21 -20.64
N ASN A 6 -25.27 38.24 -19.58
CA ASN A 6 -24.79 38.25 -18.19
C ASN A 6 -24.56 36.80 -17.72
N TYR A 7 -23.29 36.41 -17.57
CA TYR A 7 -22.87 35.04 -17.26
C TYR A 7 -22.98 34.65 -15.77
N SER A 8 -23.67 35.46 -14.96
CA SER A 8 -23.80 35.27 -13.51
C SER A 8 -24.65 34.06 -13.06
N TYR A 9 -25.25 33.33 -14.01
CA TYR A 9 -26.17 32.21 -13.74
C TYR A 9 -25.62 30.83 -14.12
N LEU A 10 -24.36 30.72 -14.53
CA LEU A 10 -23.77 29.41 -14.78
C LEU A 10 -23.61 28.66 -13.45
N PRO A 11 -24.16 27.45 -13.30
CA PRO A 11 -23.96 26.65 -12.10
C PRO A 11 -22.46 26.40 -11.91
N GLN A 12 -21.97 26.48 -10.67
CA GLN A 12 -20.59 26.17 -10.25
C GLN A 12 -20.07 24.77 -10.65
N VAL A 13 -20.88 23.98 -11.35
CA VAL A 13 -20.63 22.61 -11.80
C VAL A 13 -19.47 22.51 -12.81
N ILE A 14 -19.00 23.63 -13.39
CA ILE A 14 -17.84 23.65 -14.31
C ILE A 14 -16.51 23.96 -13.58
N GLN A 15 -16.49 24.11 -12.25
CA GLN A 15 -15.27 24.42 -11.49
C GLN A 15 -14.73 23.25 -10.64
N ASN A 16 -14.31 22.14 -11.26
CA ASN A 16 -13.18 21.28 -10.80
C ASN A 16 -13.14 19.94 -11.55
N HIS A 17 -12.65 19.90 -12.79
CA HIS A 17 -12.52 18.64 -13.51
C HIS A 17 -11.10 18.21 -13.88
N ASN A 18 -10.05 18.82 -13.30
CA ASN A 18 -8.66 18.37 -13.49
C ASN A 18 -7.72 18.74 -12.33
N ARG A 19 -8.20 18.74 -11.07
CA ARG A 19 -7.27 18.79 -9.94
C ARG A 19 -6.62 17.41 -9.84
N LEU A 20 -5.38 17.28 -10.30
CA LEU A 20 -4.56 16.09 -10.04
C LEU A 20 -4.64 15.80 -8.53
N ASP A 21 -5.16 14.62 -8.18
CA ASP A 21 -5.10 14.16 -6.79
C ASP A 21 -3.64 13.86 -6.49
N VAL A 22 -2.98 14.77 -5.77
CA VAL A 22 -1.57 14.68 -5.42
C VAL A 22 -1.25 13.34 -4.72
N LEU A 23 -2.19 12.81 -3.94
CA LEU A 23 -2.02 11.51 -3.27
C LEU A 23 -2.06 10.36 -4.27
N LEU A 24 -2.90 10.47 -5.30
CA LEU A 24 -2.94 9.50 -6.39
C LEU A 24 -1.67 9.58 -7.24
N ALA A 25 -1.17 10.78 -7.52
CA ALA A 25 0.10 11.00 -8.23
C ALA A 25 1.28 10.40 -7.45
N LEU A 26 1.34 10.62 -6.14
CA LEU A 26 2.37 10.02 -5.27
C LEU A 26 2.27 8.49 -5.24
N ARG A 27 1.06 7.92 -5.23
CA ARG A 27 0.87 6.46 -5.36
C ARG A 27 1.34 5.94 -6.71
N GLY A 28 1.06 6.66 -7.79
CA GLY A 28 1.54 6.33 -9.13
C GLY A 28 3.07 6.33 -9.20
N PHE A 29 3.69 7.36 -8.63
CA PHE A 29 5.14 7.46 -8.53
C PHE A 29 5.75 6.31 -7.71
N ALA A 30 5.20 6.02 -6.53
CA ALA A 30 5.65 4.89 -5.71
C ALA A 30 5.49 3.55 -6.45
N CYS A 31 4.38 3.34 -7.17
CA CYS A 31 4.17 2.14 -7.98
C CYS A 31 5.21 2.01 -9.09
N LEU A 32 5.54 3.12 -9.79
CA LEU A 32 6.56 3.13 -10.83
C LEU A 32 7.94 2.76 -10.27
N MET A 33 8.32 3.30 -9.10
CA MET A 33 9.57 2.93 -8.43
C MET A 33 9.64 1.44 -8.11
N VAL A 34 8.55 0.85 -7.61
CA VAL A 34 8.45 -0.59 -7.34
C VAL A 34 8.65 -1.40 -8.62
N VAL A 35 7.99 -1.03 -9.72
CA VAL A 35 8.15 -1.70 -11.02
C VAL A 35 9.59 -1.64 -11.49
N ILE A 36 10.22 -0.47 -11.48
CA ILE A 36 11.62 -0.28 -11.91
C ILE A 36 12.56 -1.21 -11.13
N ILE A 37 12.40 -1.29 -9.80
CA ILE A 37 13.26 -2.12 -8.96
C ILE A 37 13.05 -3.61 -9.23
N HIS A 38 11.81 -4.05 -9.43
CA HIS A 38 11.50 -5.46 -9.72
C HIS A 38 11.82 -5.88 -11.16
N CYS A 39 11.85 -4.94 -12.11
CA CYS A 39 12.35 -5.20 -13.46
C CYS A 39 13.88 -5.37 -13.51
N ALA A 40 14.58 -5.12 -12.40
CA ALA A 40 16.01 -5.37 -12.22
C ALA A 40 16.89 -4.90 -13.41
N PRO A 41 16.85 -3.59 -13.77
CA PRO A 41 17.65 -3.09 -14.88
C PRO A 41 19.14 -3.42 -14.67
N PRO A 42 19.90 -3.81 -15.70
CA PRO A 42 21.30 -4.18 -15.51
C PRO A 42 22.08 -3.00 -14.92
N ARG A 43 22.73 -3.20 -13.76
CA ARG A 43 23.48 -2.15 -13.05
C ARG A 43 24.49 -1.44 -13.94
N ASN A 44 25.09 -2.17 -14.87
CA ASN A 44 26.06 -1.67 -15.85
C ASN A 44 25.46 -0.62 -16.81
N ALA A 45 24.15 -0.62 -17.05
CA ALA A 45 23.49 0.40 -17.86
C ALA A 45 23.39 1.76 -17.15
N LEU A 46 23.67 1.82 -15.84
CA LEU A 46 23.61 3.02 -15.01
C LEU A 46 24.99 3.51 -14.57
N ILE A 47 26.05 2.88 -15.07
CA ILE A 47 27.42 3.33 -14.85
C ILE A 47 27.82 4.17 -16.06
N TYR A 48 28.08 5.46 -15.86
CA TYR A 48 28.54 6.36 -16.91
C TYR A 48 29.85 7.01 -16.49
N GLN A 49 30.91 6.84 -17.29
CA GLN A 49 32.24 7.40 -17.02
C GLN A 49 32.76 7.13 -15.59
N ASN A 50 32.63 5.89 -15.09
CA ASN A 50 32.98 5.47 -13.72
C ASN A 50 32.14 6.11 -12.59
N TYR A 51 31.12 6.91 -12.91
CA TYR A 51 30.10 7.33 -11.96
C TYR A 51 28.97 6.32 -11.95
N ASP A 52 28.71 5.76 -10.77
CA ASP A 52 27.64 4.81 -10.55
C ASP A 52 26.36 5.56 -10.19
N PHE A 53 25.38 5.59 -11.10
CA PHE A 53 24.04 6.16 -10.85
C PHE A 53 23.03 5.11 -10.38
N SER A 54 23.46 3.87 -10.14
CA SER A 54 22.57 2.79 -9.70
C SER A 54 21.85 3.13 -8.40
N TRP A 55 22.47 3.90 -7.50
CA TRP A 55 21.82 4.35 -6.25
C TRP A 55 20.56 5.18 -6.48
N ILE A 56 20.39 5.86 -7.62
CA ILE A 56 19.18 6.64 -7.90
C ILE A 56 17.97 5.72 -8.07
N LEU A 57 18.15 4.61 -8.81
CA LEU A 57 17.08 3.68 -9.18
C LEU A 57 16.96 2.49 -8.23
N PHE A 58 18.07 2.09 -7.59
CA PHE A 58 18.13 1.00 -6.62
C PHE A 58 18.15 1.49 -5.17
N SER A 59 17.98 2.78 -4.92
CA SER A 59 17.73 3.27 -3.56
C SER A 59 16.52 2.54 -2.98
N HIS A 60 16.75 1.87 -1.84
CA HIS A 60 15.81 1.09 -1.03
C HIS A 60 14.36 1.05 -1.56
N GLY A 61 14.01 0.05 -2.39
CA GLY A 61 12.61 -0.17 -2.83
C GLY A 61 11.61 -0.30 -1.68
N ALA A 62 12.11 -0.62 -0.49
CA ALA A 62 11.40 -0.50 0.77
C ALA A 62 10.74 0.88 0.97
N VAL A 63 11.38 1.99 0.59
CA VAL A 63 10.84 3.35 0.72
C VAL A 63 9.59 3.52 -0.14
N ALA A 64 9.61 3.04 -1.38
CA ALA A 64 8.43 3.11 -2.26
C ALA A 64 7.25 2.32 -1.68
N VAL A 65 7.52 1.13 -1.12
CA VAL A 65 6.51 0.31 -0.43
C VAL A 65 5.99 1.00 0.83
N TRP A 66 6.86 1.64 1.63
CA TRP A 66 6.44 2.41 2.81
C TRP A 66 5.54 3.58 2.44
N ILE A 67 5.89 4.35 1.42
CA ILE A 67 5.04 5.44 0.90
C ILE A 67 3.68 4.89 0.48
N PHE A 68 3.67 3.77 -0.26
CA PHE A 68 2.43 3.15 -0.73
C PHE A 68 1.53 2.70 0.43
N PHE A 69 2.09 2.09 1.48
CA PHE A 69 1.33 1.68 2.66
C PHE A 69 0.84 2.85 3.50
N CYS A 70 1.68 3.87 3.74
CA CYS A 70 1.27 5.08 4.46
C CYS A 70 0.11 5.78 3.75
N LEU A 71 0.19 5.95 2.43
CA LEU A 71 -0.86 6.57 1.62
C LEU A 71 -2.13 5.71 1.59
N SER A 72 -1.97 4.38 1.48
CA SER A 72 -3.12 3.46 1.50
C SER A 72 -3.85 3.51 2.84
N GLY A 73 -3.14 3.47 3.96
CA GLY A 73 -3.72 3.62 5.30
C GLY A 73 -4.44 4.95 5.48
N TYR A 74 -3.79 6.06 5.11
CA TYR A 74 -4.40 7.39 5.17
C TYR A 74 -5.69 7.48 4.34
N LEU A 75 -5.67 7.02 3.09
CA LEU A 75 -6.84 7.09 2.20
C LEU A 75 -7.99 6.20 2.68
N MET A 76 -7.70 5.03 3.25
CA MET A 76 -8.73 4.16 3.82
C MET A 76 -9.36 4.82 5.06
N GLY A 77 -8.54 5.32 5.99
CA GLY A 77 -9.02 6.02 7.18
C GLY A 77 -9.82 7.29 6.83
N LYS A 78 -9.32 8.10 5.88
CA LYS A 78 -10.02 9.28 5.35
C LYS A 78 -11.39 8.91 4.79
N ALA A 79 -11.54 7.76 4.14
CA ALA A 79 -12.82 7.35 3.57
C ALA A 79 -13.91 7.14 4.64
N PHE A 80 -13.56 6.65 5.82
CA PHE A 80 -14.50 6.55 6.95
C PHE A 80 -14.65 7.90 7.67
N PHE A 81 -13.56 8.64 7.86
CA PHE A 81 -13.59 9.95 8.52
C PHE A 81 -14.41 11.00 7.77
N THR A 82 -14.38 10.98 6.43
CA THR A 82 -15.16 11.88 5.57
C THR A 82 -16.56 11.33 5.25
N GLU A 83 -16.98 10.27 5.95
CA GLU A 83 -18.30 9.62 5.79
C GLU A 83 -18.58 9.12 4.37
N ARG A 84 -17.54 8.92 3.55
CA ARG A 84 -17.66 8.27 2.24
C ARG A 84 -18.16 6.83 2.40
N TYR A 85 -17.78 6.17 3.49
CA TYR A 85 -18.38 4.94 3.96
C TYR A 85 -18.82 5.13 5.41
N SER A 86 -20.04 4.72 5.71
CA SER A 86 -20.54 4.68 7.07
C SER A 86 -19.81 3.60 7.89
N SER A 87 -19.75 3.81 9.20
CA SER A 87 -19.08 2.90 10.13
C SER A 87 -19.94 1.73 10.60
N ASP A 88 -21.21 1.68 10.15
CA ASP A 88 -22.14 0.59 10.36
C ASP A 88 -21.82 -0.61 9.45
N VAL A 89 -22.50 -1.74 9.70
CA VAL A 89 -22.28 -3.00 8.97
C VAL A 89 -22.43 -2.81 7.46
N THR A 90 -23.41 -2.02 7.01
CA THR A 90 -23.69 -1.79 5.59
C THR A 90 -22.57 -0.99 4.93
N GLY A 91 -22.09 0.08 5.58
CA GLY A 91 -21.00 0.90 5.07
C GLY A 91 -19.69 0.14 4.97
N VAL A 92 -19.36 -0.68 5.98
CA VAL A 92 -18.19 -1.55 5.98
C VAL A 92 -18.27 -2.61 4.88
N PHE A 93 -19.43 -3.25 4.70
CA PHE A 93 -19.62 -4.20 3.61
C PHE A 93 -19.47 -3.55 2.23
N ASN A 94 -20.03 -2.35 2.04
CA ASN A 94 -19.85 -1.57 0.81
C ASN A 94 -18.37 -1.23 0.55
N PHE A 95 -17.62 -0.88 1.60
CA PHE A 95 -16.19 -0.65 1.52
C PHE A 95 -15.44 -1.90 1.06
N TRP A 96 -15.68 -3.05 1.69
CA TRP A 96 -15.04 -4.31 1.31
C TRP A 96 -15.40 -4.74 -0.10
N ARG A 97 -16.68 -4.67 -0.49
CA ARG A 97 -17.14 -5.02 -1.85
C ARG A 97 -16.43 -4.20 -2.92
N ASN A 98 -16.37 -2.88 -2.75
CA ASN A 98 -15.76 -1.98 -3.72
C ASN A 98 -14.26 -2.23 -3.88
N ARG A 99 -13.56 -2.65 -2.80
CA ARG A 99 -12.14 -3.03 -2.85
C ARG A 99 -11.95 -4.41 -3.48
N ALA A 100 -12.81 -5.37 -3.14
CA ALA A 100 -12.77 -6.72 -3.66
C ALA A 100 -12.93 -6.76 -5.18
N ILE A 101 -13.94 -6.06 -5.72
CA ILE A 101 -14.20 -6.00 -7.17
C ILE A 101 -13.01 -5.38 -7.93
N ARG A 102 -12.27 -4.46 -7.30
CA ARG A 102 -11.10 -3.82 -7.91
C ARG A 102 -9.86 -4.73 -7.92
N ILE A 103 -9.66 -5.53 -6.87
CA ILE A 103 -8.38 -6.21 -6.63
C ILE A 103 -8.45 -7.71 -6.95
N LEU A 104 -9.51 -8.40 -6.52
CA LEU A 104 -9.61 -9.85 -6.64
C LEU A 104 -9.53 -10.34 -8.10
N PRO A 105 -10.21 -9.73 -9.09
CA PRO A 105 -10.18 -10.24 -10.46
C PRO A 105 -8.76 -10.23 -11.04
N LEU A 106 -8.05 -9.11 -10.90
CA LEU A 106 -6.69 -8.99 -11.42
C LEU A 106 -5.69 -9.84 -10.62
N TYR A 107 -5.88 -9.94 -9.30
CA TYR A 107 -5.04 -10.75 -8.43
C TYR A 107 -5.09 -12.23 -8.79
N TYR A 108 -6.28 -12.81 -8.84
CA TYR A 108 -6.46 -14.22 -9.17
C TYR A 108 -6.10 -14.52 -10.62
N PHE A 109 -6.33 -13.57 -11.54
CA PHE A 109 -5.85 -13.67 -12.91
C PHE A 109 -4.32 -13.74 -12.97
N ALA A 110 -3.62 -12.87 -12.23
CA ALA A 110 -2.16 -12.89 -12.17
C ALA A 110 -1.62 -14.19 -11.55
N ILE A 111 -2.25 -14.69 -10.48
CA ILE A 111 -1.90 -16.00 -9.90
C ILE A 111 -2.06 -17.09 -10.95
N LEU A 112 -3.20 -17.16 -11.62
CA LEU A 112 -3.48 -18.18 -12.63
C LEU A 112 -2.40 -18.20 -13.73
N ILE A 113 -2.09 -17.03 -14.30
CA ILE A 113 -1.09 -16.90 -15.37
C ILE A 113 0.31 -17.27 -14.86
N LEU A 114 0.72 -16.75 -13.70
CA LEU A 114 2.04 -17.04 -13.15
C LEU A 114 2.19 -18.51 -12.75
N SER A 115 1.16 -19.12 -12.15
CA SER A 115 1.15 -20.52 -11.78
C SER A 115 1.18 -21.46 -12.97
N ILE A 116 0.65 -21.08 -14.14
CA ILE A 116 0.66 -21.94 -15.34
C ILE A 116 1.95 -21.77 -16.14
N PHE A 117 2.38 -20.52 -16.37
CA PHE A 117 3.41 -20.22 -17.37
C PHE A 117 4.80 -19.94 -16.80
N VAL A 118 4.91 -19.54 -15.53
CA VAL A 118 6.19 -19.08 -14.94
C VAL A 118 6.63 -19.96 -13.78
N TYR A 119 5.70 -20.35 -12.91
CA TYR A 119 5.95 -21.12 -11.70
C TYR A 119 5.05 -22.36 -11.62
N PRO A 120 5.10 -23.29 -12.60
CA PRO A 120 4.24 -24.49 -12.62
C PRO A 120 4.38 -25.39 -11.39
N ASP A 121 5.54 -25.36 -10.73
CA ASP A 121 5.81 -26.12 -9.51
C ASP A 121 4.86 -25.78 -8.35
N VAL A 122 4.27 -24.58 -8.33
CA VAL A 122 3.30 -24.16 -7.32
C VAL A 122 2.01 -24.98 -7.34
N LEU A 123 1.69 -25.60 -8.49
CA LEU A 123 0.49 -26.42 -8.67
C LEU A 123 0.67 -27.87 -8.20
N LYS A 124 1.91 -28.30 -7.94
CA LYS A 124 2.20 -29.64 -7.40
C LYS A 124 1.55 -29.81 -6.03
N PHE A 125 1.02 -31.01 -5.76
CA PHE A 125 0.29 -31.30 -4.52
C PHE A 125 1.10 -30.98 -3.25
N GLU A 126 2.40 -31.27 -3.26
CA GLU A 126 3.33 -30.96 -2.17
C GLU A 126 3.40 -29.46 -1.82
N ASN A 127 3.06 -28.58 -2.77
CA ASN A 127 3.12 -27.12 -2.63
C ASN A 127 1.75 -26.47 -2.38
N TRP A 128 0.66 -27.25 -2.21
CA TRP A 128 -0.67 -26.68 -2.02
C TRP A 128 -0.79 -25.80 -0.77
N GLY A 129 -0.06 -26.12 0.31
CA GLY A 129 0.00 -25.25 1.49
C GLY A 129 0.60 -23.87 1.18
N TYR A 130 1.47 -23.78 0.18
CA TYR A 130 2.00 -22.51 -0.30
C TYR A 130 1.00 -21.78 -1.20
N LEU A 131 0.38 -22.49 -2.15
CA LEU A 131 -0.67 -21.94 -3.01
C LEU A 131 -1.85 -21.39 -2.19
N LEU A 132 -2.27 -22.10 -1.14
CA LEU A 132 -3.31 -21.64 -0.22
C LEU A 132 -2.93 -20.32 0.45
N ARG A 133 -1.67 -20.15 0.86
CA ARG A 133 -1.21 -18.89 1.48
C ARG A 133 -1.32 -17.71 0.52
N ILE A 134 -0.97 -17.91 -0.75
CA ILE A 134 -1.15 -16.90 -1.80
C ILE A 134 -2.65 -16.61 -2.00
N CYS A 135 -3.47 -17.64 -2.22
CA CYS A 135 -4.90 -17.46 -2.48
C CYS A 135 -5.70 -16.83 -1.33
N THR A 136 -5.22 -16.98 -0.09
CA THR A 136 -5.83 -16.45 1.14
C THR A 136 -5.24 -15.13 1.62
N PHE A 137 -4.35 -14.50 0.84
CA PHE A 137 -3.66 -13.25 1.23
C PHE A 137 -2.89 -13.37 2.55
N THR A 138 -2.34 -14.55 2.84
CA THR A 138 -1.48 -14.82 4.01
C THR A 138 -0.03 -15.08 3.62
N PHE A 139 0.29 -14.90 2.34
CA PHE A 139 1.64 -15.05 1.81
C PHE A 139 2.58 -13.97 2.35
N ASN A 140 3.66 -14.40 3.00
CA ASN A 140 4.78 -13.55 3.38
C ASN A 140 6.11 -14.32 3.20
N PRO A 141 6.96 -13.90 2.25
CA PRO A 141 8.20 -14.58 1.94
C PRO A 141 9.29 -14.45 3.02
N TYR A 142 9.13 -13.49 3.95
CA TYR A 142 10.12 -13.16 4.98
C TYR A 142 9.87 -13.82 6.34
N ILE A 143 8.69 -14.43 6.54
CA ILE A 143 8.30 -15.02 7.83
C ILE A 143 8.35 -16.54 7.81
N ALA A 144 7.99 -17.17 6.69
CA ALA A 144 7.94 -18.62 6.56
C ALA A 144 9.00 -19.09 5.57
N SER A 145 9.69 -20.19 5.90
CA SER A 145 10.54 -20.88 4.93
C SER A 145 9.70 -21.31 3.73
N GLN A 146 10.21 -21.00 2.55
CA GLN A 146 9.53 -21.29 1.29
C GLN A 146 10.20 -22.50 0.64
N SER A 147 9.41 -23.50 0.28
CA SER A 147 9.87 -24.67 -0.47
C SER A 147 10.09 -24.35 -1.96
N ILE A 148 9.51 -23.27 -2.45
CA ILE A 148 9.51 -22.86 -3.86
C ILE A 148 9.59 -21.34 -3.98
N ALA A 149 10.19 -20.87 -5.07
CA ALA A 149 10.18 -19.47 -5.45
C ALA A 149 8.87 -19.14 -6.19
N PHE A 150 8.17 -18.10 -5.74
CA PHE A 150 7.10 -17.44 -6.47
C PHE A 150 7.39 -15.95 -6.49
N ASN A 151 6.62 -15.16 -7.22
CA ASN A 151 6.85 -13.72 -7.28
C ASN A 151 6.64 -13.09 -5.88
N ASP A 152 7.72 -12.63 -5.27
CA ASP A 152 7.70 -12.07 -3.91
C ASP A 152 6.77 -10.86 -3.80
N VAL A 153 6.56 -10.08 -4.87
CA VAL A 153 5.74 -8.85 -4.86
C VAL A 153 4.33 -9.07 -4.27
N PHE A 154 3.79 -10.29 -4.38
CA PHE A 154 2.50 -10.70 -3.83
C PHE A 154 2.37 -10.51 -2.31
N TRP A 155 3.48 -10.44 -1.57
CA TRP A 155 3.46 -10.18 -0.13
C TRP A 155 2.84 -8.82 0.18
N SER A 156 3.20 -7.80 -0.59
CA SER A 156 2.76 -6.42 -0.35
C SER A 156 1.26 -6.26 -0.58
N LEU A 157 0.72 -6.96 -1.59
CA LEU A 157 -0.70 -6.99 -1.90
C LEU A 157 -1.50 -7.80 -0.87
N SER A 158 -0.92 -8.89 -0.37
CA SER A 158 -1.50 -9.66 0.74
C SER A 158 -1.65 -8.77 1.99
N THR A 159 -0.63 -8.00 2.33
CA THR A 159 -0.68 -7.01 3.41
C THR A 159 -1.72 -5.90 3.14
N GLU A 160 -1.84 -5.40 1.91
CA GLU A 160 -2.87 -4.40 1.57
C GLU A 160 -4.29 -4.93 1.79
N VAL A 161 -4.55 -6.20 1.46
CA VAL A 161 -5.84 -6.86 1.70
C VAL A 161 -6.13 -7.05 3.19
N GLN A 162 -5.13 -7.43 3.97
CA GLN A 162 -5.24 -7.48 5.43
C GLN A 162 -5.60 -6.09 6.00
N PHE A 163 -5.02 -5.01 5.49
CA PHE A 163 -5.42 -3.65 5.90
C PHE A 163 -6.88 -3.35 5.58
N TYR A 164 -7.42 -3.75 4.43
CA TYR A 164 -8.84 -3.55 4.14
C TYR A 164 -9.76 -4.20 5.18
N ILE A 165 -9.37 -5.37 5.68
CA ILE A 165 -10.13 -6.08 6.70
C ILE A 165 -10.02 -5.34 8.04
N ILE A 166 -8.83 -4.91 8.44
CA ILE A 166 -8.56 -4.38 9.79
C ILE A 166 -9.01 -2.92 9.95
N ILE A 167 -8.91 -2.08 8.93
CA ILE A 167 -9.17 -0.62 9.04
C ILE A 167 -10.57 -0.27 9.58
N PRO A 168 -11.67 -0.90 9.15
CA PRO A 168 -12.99 -0.60 9.71
C PRO A 168 -13.08 -0.83 11.21
N PHE A 169 -12.40 -1.85 11.73
CA PHE A 169 -12.33 -2.13 13.16
C PHE A 169 -11.47 -1.09 13.88
N ILE A 170 -10.27 -0.78 13.35
CA ILE A 170 -9.42 0.28 13.90
C ILE A 170 -10.19 1.61 13.96
N TYR A 171 -10.90 1.98 12.89
CA TYR A 171 -11.70 3.20 12.86
C TYR A 171 -12.81 3.17 13.91
N ASN A 172 -13.57 2.08 14.02
CA ASN A 172 -14.64 1.97 15.01
C ASN A 172 -14.15 2.01 16.47
N LEU A 173 -13.00 1.39 16.76
CA LEU A 173 -12.38 1.44 18.09
C LEU A 173 -11.80 2.83 18.39
N SER A 174 -11.20 3.47 17.38
CA SER A 174 -10.51 4.75 17.55
C SER A 174 -11.40 5.96 17.40
N LYS A 175 -12.62 5.86 16.86
CA LYS A 175 -13.47 7.05 16.55
C LYS A 175 -13.61 7.99 17.73
N SER A 176 -13.85 7.46 18.93
CA SER A 176 -13.96 8.26 20.17
C SER A 176 -12.67 9.05 20.49
N LEU A 177 -11.50 8.47 20.19
CA LEU A 177 -10.19 9.10 20.36
C LEU A 177 -9.86 10.08 19.23
N VAL A 178 -10.23 9.74 17.99
CA VAL A 178 -9.92 10.51 16.77
C VAL A 178 -10.66 11.85 16.75
N PHE A 179 -11.84 11.94 17.36
CA PHE A 179 -12.56 13.21 17.51
C PHE A 179 -11.94 14.16 18.53
N ASN A 180 -10.98 13.71 19.34
CA ASN A 180 -10.31 14.55 20.32
C ASN A 180 -8.80 14.62 20.03
N GLN A 181 -8.39 15.77 19.47
CA GLN A 181 -7.03 16.03 19.00
C GLN A 181 -5.95 15.75 20.05
N LYS A 182 -6.23 15.92 21.35
CA LYS A 182 -5.27 15.64 22.43
C LYS A 182 -4.88 14.17 22.48
N TYR A 183 -5.83 13.25 22.31
CA TYR A 183 -5.55 11.81 22.32
C TYR A 183 -4.84 11.37 21.05
N VAL A 184 -5.15 11.97 19.89
CA VAL A 184 -4.43 11.69 18.63
C VAL A 184 -2.96 12.11 18.76
N ILE A 185 -2.69 13.29 19.29
CA ILE A 185 -1.31 13.78 19.48
C ILE A 185 -0.59 12.92 20.52
N ALA A 186 -1.24 12.60 21.65
CA ALA A 186 -0.63 11.75 22.69
C ALA A 186 -0.30 10.34 22.18
N THR A 187 -1.20 9.73 21.41
CA THR A 187 -0.96 8.40 20.81
C THR A 187 0.15 8.44 19.75
N ALA A 188 0.19 9.49 18.92
CA ALA A 188 1.28 9.68 17.96
C ALA A 188 2.65 9.84 18.65
N ILE A 189 2.72 10.68 19.70
CA ILE A 189 3.93 10.88 20.50
C ILE A 189 4.35 9.55 21.16
N LEU A 190 3.40 8.82 21.73
CA LEU A 190 3.67 7.53 22.36
C LEU A 190 4.27 6.53 21.36
N ILE A 191 3.70 6.43 20.15
CA ILE A 191 4.24 5.56 19.09
C ILE A 191 5.67 5.98 18.72
N ILE A 192 5.92 7.28 18.55
CA ILE A 192 7.26 7.80 18.22
C ILE A 192 8.26 7.45 19.33
N LEU A 193 7.88 7.63 20.59
CA LEU A 193 8.74 7.31 21.74
C LEU A 193 9.03 5.81 21.84
N ILE A 194 8.03 4.95 21.63
CA ILE A 194 8.20 3.49 21.61
C ILE A 194 9.15 3.08 20.49
N VAL A 195 8.97 3.60 19.28
CA VAL A 195 9.84 3.30 18.14
C VAL A 195 11.27 3.77 18.42
N PHE A 196 11.43 5.01 18.91
CA PHE A 196 12.73 5.56 19.28
C PHE A 196 13.43 4.68 20.32
N PHE A 197 12.74 4.32 21.40
CA PHE A 197 13.29 3.48 22.46
C PHE A 197 13.64 2.07 21.98
N SER A 198 12.80 1.46 21.13
CA SER A 198 13.11 0.15 20.54
C SER A 198 14.38 0.19 19.70
N LYS A 199 14.58 1.26 18.92
CA LYS A 199 15.75 1.43 18.05
C LYS A 199 17.02 1.71 18.85
N THR A 200 16.95 2.53 19.89
CA THR A 200 18.10 2.76 20.77
C THR A 200 18.50 1.50 21.52
N LEU A 201 17.53 0.70 21.98
CA LEU A 201 17.82 -0.58 22.63
C LEU A 201 18.45 -1.61 21.67
N SER A 202 17.94 -1.71 20.43
CA SER A 202 18.57 -2.54 19.38
C SER A 202 19.99 -2.07 19.03
N TRP A 203 20.23 -0.76 19.03
CA TRP A 203 21.56 -0.20 18.80
C TRP A 203 22.51 -0.54 19.95
N LEU A 204 22.11 -0.30 21.20
CA LEU A 204 22.92 -0.60 22.39
C LEU A 204 23.27 -2.09 22.50
N SER A 205 22.32 -2.98 22.20
CA SER A 205 22.57 -4.43 22.19
C SER A 205 23.56 -4.87 21.11
N PHE A 206 23.56 -4.22 19.94
CA PHE A 206 24.55 -4.44 18.89
C PHE A 206 25.96 -3.97 19.32
N PHE A 207 26.07 -2.84 20.01
CA PHE A 207 27.35 -2.34 20.54
C PHE A 207 27.96 -3.22 21.63
N HIS A 208 27.15 -3.98 22.36
CA HIS A 208 27.65 -4.88 23.41
C HIS A 208 28.15 -6.23 22.87
N GLN A 209 27.92 -6.52 21.58
CA GLN A 209 28.39 -7.74 20.90
C GLN A 209 29.66 -7.52 20.07
N ILE A 210 30.17 -6.28 20.01
CA ILE A 210 31.43 -5.88 19.35
C ILE A 210 32.50 -5.70 20.43
#